data_AF-A0A4R2ECE9-F1
#
_entry.id   AF-A0A4R2ECE9-F1
#
_cell.length_a   1.000
_cell.length_b   1.000
_cell.length_c   1.000
_cell.angle_alpha   90.00
_cell.angle_beta   90.00
_cell.angle_gamma   90.00
#
_symmetry.space_group_name_H-M   'P 1'
#
loop_
_entity.id
_entity.type
_entity.pdbx_description
1 polymer ?
#
loop_
_entity_poly.entity_id
_entity_poly.type
_entity_poly.pdbx_seq_one_letter_code
_entity_poly.pdbx_strand_id
1 'polypeptide(L)'
;MNCKECIDYLEQYRNGELPEATSMLVGEHLSKCSRCAASLRAVAGIERFVALEKGQQPSPFLASRVMARIGSLETSPSASILTRFRPLVLAASVAATIALGILIGSLYQNGTLKASGSADMAFIDDASLESIHLLTSE
;
A
#
# COMPACT_ATOMS: atom_id res chain seq x y z
N MET A 1 -25.25 -25.28 -48.42
CA MET A 1 -24.57 -24.78 -47.20
C MET A 1 -23.41 -25.68 -46.87
N ASN A 2 -22.26 -25.07 -46.57
CA ASN A 2 -21.03 -25.81 -46.25
C ASN A 2 -20.95 -26.13 -44.75
N CYS A 3 -20.14 -27.13 -44.37
CA CYS A 3 -19.98 -27.50 -42.97
C CYS A 3 -19.44 -26.35 -42.10
N LYS A 4 -18.60 -25.47 -42.67
CA LYS A 4 -18.05 -24.30 -41.96
C LYS A 4 -19.15 -23.29 -41.62
N GLU A 5 -19.94 -22.89 -42.61
CA GLU A 5 -21.10 -22.00 -42.42
C GLU A 5 -22.10 -22.60 -41.42
N CYS A 6 -22.34 -23.91 -41.48
CA CYS A 6 -23.22 -24.59 -40.53
C CYS A 6 -22.74 -24.48 -39.09
N ILE A 7 -21.44 -24.58 -38.85
CA ILE A 7 -20.85 -24.42 -37.53
C ILE A 7 -20.99 -22.98 -37.03
N ASP A 8 -20.78 -21.99 -37.91
CA ASP A 8 -20.88 -20.56 -37.54
C ASP A 8 -22.31 -20.18 -37.14
N TYR A 9 -23.33 -20.75 -37.79
CA TYR A 9 -24.74 -20.52 -37.46
C TYR A 9 -25.30 -21.43 -36.37
N LEU A 10 -24.52 -22.40 -35.87
CA LEU A 10 -25.02 -23.46 -35.00
C LEU A 10 -25.53 -22.94 -33.64
N GLU A 11 -24.87 -21.93 -33.09
CA GLU A 11 -25.27 -21.28 -31.84
C GLU A 11 -26.59 -20.53 -31.99
N GLN A 12 -26.70 -19.68 -33.02
CA GLN A 12 -27.92 -18.91 -33.32
C GLN A 12 -29.09 -19.84 -33.66
N TYR A 13 -28.82 -20.96 -34.35
CA TYR A 13 -29.82 -21.99 -34.64
C TYR A 13 -30.38 -22.61 -33.37
N ARG A 14 -29.50 -22.97 -32.43
CA ARG A 14 -29.91 -23.55 -31.15
C ARG A 14 -30.70 -22.55 -30.30
N ASN A 15 -30.29 -21.28 -30.30
CA ASN A 15 -30.97 -20.22 -29.54
C ASN A 15 -32.29 -19.77 -30.19
N GLY A 16 -32.59 -20.22 -31.41
CA GLY A 16 -33.79 -19.81 -32.15
C GLY A 16 -33.72 -18.39 -32.73
N GLU A 17 -32.50 -17.85 -32.89
CA GLU A 17 -32.24 -16.46 -33.30
C GLU A 17 -32.05 -16.31 -34.82
N LEU A 18 -32.05 -17.43 -35.57
CA LEU A 18 -31.91 -17.42 -37.02
C LEU A 18 -33.23 -17.08 -37.73
N PRO A 19 -33.16 -16.33 -38.85
CA PRO A 19 -34.27 -16.22 -39.79
C PRO A 19 -34.80 -17.59 -40.24
N GLU A 20 -36.10 -17.70 -40.48
CA GLU A 20 -36.77 -18.96 -40.83
C GLU A 20 -36.14 -19.66 -42.04
N ALA A 21 -35.81 -18.91 -43.09
CA ALA A 21 -35.17 -19.43 -44.30
C ALA A 21 -33.78 -20.06 -44.03
N THR A 22 -32.96 -19.46 -43.16
CA THR A 22 -31.63 -19.99 -42.84
C THR A 22 -31.73 -21.14 -41.83
N SER A 23 -32.70 -21.12 -40.93
CA SER A 23 -32.97 -22.23 -40.00
C SER A 23 -33.31 -23.53 -40.74
N MET A 24 -34.12 -23.45 -41.81
CA MET A 24 -34.45 -24.60 -42.65
C MET A 24 -33.21 -25.18 -43.35
N LEU A 25 -32.34 -24.32 -43.89
CA LEU A 25 -31.11 -24.74 -44.55
C LEU A 25 -30.13 -25.43 -43.59
N VAL A 26 -30.01 -24.90 -42.37
CA VAL A 26 -29.22 -25.52 -41.29
C VAL A 26 -29.82 -26.87 -40.90
N GLY A 27 -31.14 -26.93 -40.68
CA GLY A 27 -31.85 -28.16 -40.33
C GLY A 27 -31.70 -29.26 -41.38
N GLU A 28 -31.82 -28.91 -42.65
CA GLU A 28 -31.59 -29.84 -43.76
C GLU A 28 -30.13 -30.34 -43.76
N HIS A 29 -29.15 -29.46 -43.58
CA HIS A 29 -27.75 -29.85 -43.52
C HIS A 29 -27.45 -30.76 -42.32
N LEU A 30 -28.02 -30.48 -41.15
CA LEU A 30 -27.89 -31.32 -39.95
C LEU A 30 -28.47 -32.71 -40.14
N SER A 31 -29.53 -32.86 -40.94
CA SER A 31 -30.11 -34.17 -41.26
C SER A 31 -29.19 -35.02 -42.17
N LYS A 32 -28.39 -34.37 -43.02
CA LYS A 32 -27.52 -35.02 -44.01
C LYS A 32 -26.07 -35.20 -43.52
N CYS A 33 -25.58 -34.32 -42.66
CA CYS A 33 -24.18 -34.29 -42.21
C CYS A 33 -24.04 -34.79 -40.77
N SER A 34 -23.53 -36.02 -40.62
CA SER A 34 -23.29 -36.65 -39.31
C SER A 34 -22.30 -35.87 -38.43
N ARG A 35 -21.33 -35.19 -39.03
CA ARG A 35 -20.31 -34.40 -38.32
C ARG A 35 -20.92 -33.17 -37.66
N CYS A 36 -21.70 -32.37 -38.40
CA CYS A 36 -22.38 -31.19 -37.83
C CYS A 36 -23.43 -31.60 -36.80
N ALA A 37 -24.16 -32.69 -37.03
CA ALA A 37 -25.08 -33.25 -36.04
C ALA A 37 -24.35 -33.71 -34.76
N ALA A 38 -23.15 -34.27 -34.87
CA ALA A 38 -22.33 -34.64 -33.71
C ALA A 38 -21.87 -33.42 -32.92
N SER A 39 -21.45 -32.34 -33.60
CA SER A 39 -21.10 -31.07 -32.96
C SER A 39 -22.28 -30.49 -32.17
N LEU A 40 -23.47 -30.46 -32.75
CA LEU A 40 -24.68 -29.99 -32.05
C LEU A 40 -24.99 -30.83 -30.80
N ARG A 41 -24.87 -32.15 -30.90
CA ARG A 41 -25.05 -33.06 -29.75
C ARG A 41 -24.01 -32.85 -28.67
N ALA A 42 -22.74 -32.64 -29.03
CA ALA A 42 -21.66 -32.39 -28.07
C ALA A 42 -21.93 -31.11 -27.26
N VAL A 43 -22.29 -30.03 -27.95
CA VAL A 43 -22.60 -28.75 -27.30
C VAL A 43 -23.83 -28.88 -26.40
N ALA A 44 -24.91 -29.51 -26.85
CA ALA A 44 -26.09 -29.75 -26.03
C ALA A 44 -25.78 -30.62 -24.79
N GLY A 45 -24.82 -31.54 -24.89
CA GLY A 45 -24.34 -32.35 -23.77
C GLY A 45 -23.61 -31.50 -22.71
N ILE A 46 -22.72 -30.60 -23.15
CA ILE A 46 -22.02 -29.67 -22.26
C ILE A 46 -23.01 -28.78 -21.52
N GLU A 47 -24.02 -28.25 -22.20
CA GLU A 47 -25.03 -27.39 -21.57
C GLU A 47 -25.85 -28.12 -20.53
N ARG A 48 -26.24 -29.37 -20.79
CA ARG A 48 -26.91 -30.21 -19.78
C ARG A 48 -26.03 -30.41 -18.56
N PHE A 49 -24.75 -30.67 -18.75
CA PHE A 49 -23.80 -30.83 -17.66
C PHE A 49 -23.66 -29.52 -16.85
N VAL A 50 -23.51 -28.38 -17.52
CA VAL A 50 -23.45 -27.06 -16.88
C VAL A 50 -24.75 -26.73 -16.15
N ALA A 51 -25.91 -27.09 -16.70
CA ALA A 51 -27.20 -26.87 -16.06
C ALA A 51 -27.36 -27.72 -14.79
N LEU A 52 -26.88 -28.97 -14.81
CA LEU A 52 -26.84 -29.84 -13.62
C LEU A 52 -25.97 -29.25 -12.52
N GLU A 53 -24.77 -28.78 -12.85
CA GLU A 53 -23.84 -28.12 -11.92
C GLU A 53 -24.42 -26.80 -11.37
N LYS A 54 -24.95 -25.93 -12.25
CA LYS A 54 -25.55 -24.64 -11.85
C LYS A 54 -26.81 -24.80 -11.00
N GLY A 55 -27.48 -25.94 -11.09
CA GLY A 55 -28.61 -26.28 -10.21
C GLY A 55 -28.21 -26.42 -8.74
N GLN A 56 -26.91 -26.57 -8.45
CA GLN A 56 -26.41 -26.60 -7.09
C GLN A 56 -26.48 -25.21 -6.47
N GLN A 57 -27.42 -25.02 -5.54
CA GLN A 57 -27.53 -23.76 -4.83
C GLN A 57 -26.25 -23.52 -4.01
N PRO A 58 -25.67 -22.30 -4.08
CA PRO A 58 -24.60 -21.93 -3.20
C PRO A 58 -25.06 -22.01 -1.75
N SER A 59 -24.14 -22.28 -0.82
CA SER A 59 -24.49 -22.30 0.61
C SER A 59 -25.15 -20.97 1.01
N PRO A 60 -26.19 -20.97 1.87
CA PRO A 60 -26.91 -19.75 2.23
C PRO A 60 -26.04 -18.67 2.89
N PHE A 61 -24.86 -19.06 3.39
CA PHE A 61 -23.88 -18.17 4.02
C PHE A 61 -22.76 -17.69 3.07
N LEU A 62 -22.75 -18.11 1.80
CA LEU A 62 -21.71 -17.71 0.85
C LEU A 62 -21.77 -16.19 0.63
N ALA A 63 -22.95 -15.66 0.36
CA ALA A 63 -23.16 -14.24 0.10
C ALA A 63 -22.76 -13.39 1.30
N SER A 64 -23.17 -13.77 2.51
CA SER A 64 -22.81 -13.04 3.74
C SER A 64 -21.31 -13.08 4.00
N ARG A 65 -20.63 -14.22 3.77
CA ARG A 65 -19.17 -14.33 3.92
C ARG A 65 -18.42 -13.45 2.92
N VAL A 66 -18.86 -13.41 1.67
CA VAL A 66 -18.27 -12.56 0.62
C VAL A 66 -18.44 -11.09 0.98
N MET A 67 -19.66 -10.67 1.34
CA MET A 67 -19.94 -9.27 1.71
C MET A 67 -19.17 -8.83 2.95
N ALA A 68 -19.06 -9.71 3.96
CA ALA A 68 -18.24 -9.43 5.14
C ALA A 68 -16.76 -9.24 4.78
N ARG A 69 -16.23 -10.04 3.85
CA ARG A 69 -14.84 -9.89 3.40
C ARG A 69 -14.61 -8.60 2.63
N ILE A 70 -15.54 -8.22 1.75
CA ILE A 70 -15.49 -6.95 1.01
C ILE A 70 -15.50 -5.77 2.00
N GLY A 71 -16.46 -5.74 2.93
CA GLY A 71 -16.53 -4.68 3.94
C GLY A 71 -15.27 -4.57 4.80
N SER A 72 -14.65 -5.70 5.17
CA SER A 72 -13.40 -5.72 5.95
C SER A 72 -12.18 -5.16 5.21
N LEU A 73 -12.18 -5.21 3.87
CA LEU A 73 -11.12 -4.62 3.05
C LEU A 73 -11.26 -3.10 2.98
N GLU A 74 -12.49 -2.59 2.90
CA GLU A 74 -12.79 -1.16 2.89
C GLU A 74 -12.59 -0.51 4.27
N THR A 75 -12.84 -1.25 5.35
CA THR A 75 -12.77 -0.74 6.72
C THR A 75 -11.44 -1.00 7.41
N SER A 76 -10.37 -1.39 6.71
CA SER A 76 -9.04 -1.55 7.31
C SER A 76 -8.67 -0.28 8.12
N PRO A 77 -8.70 -0.34 9.47
CA PRO A 77 -8.45 0.83 10.29
C PRO A 77 -6.94 0.92 10.49
N SER A 78 -6.21 1.23 9.42
CA SER A 78 -4.75 1.32 9.45
C SER A 78 -4.25 2.70 9.06
N ALA A 79 -4.75 3.70 9.77
CA ALA A 79 -3.92 4.85 10.12
C ALA A 79 -4.30 5.25 11.55
N SER A 80 -3.82 4.43 12.51
CA SER A 80 -3.87 4.77 13.93
C SER A 80 -3.38 6.21 14.09
N ILE A 81 -4.06 7.01 14.90
CA ILE A 81 -3.71 8.41 15.18
C ILE A 81 -2.21 8.55 15.55
N LEU A 82 -1.61 7.50 16.12
CA LEU A 82 -0.17 7.37 16.38
C LEU A 82 0.72 7.46 15.14
N THR A 83 0.31 6.96 13.97
CA THR A 83 1.09 7.09 12.72
C THR A 83 1.05 8.51 12.18
N ARG A 84 0.01 9.29 12.50
CA ARG A 84 -0.14 10.70 12.09
C ARG A 84 0.75 11.64 12.91
N PHE A 85 0.96 11.36 14.20
CA PHE A 85 1.85 12.16 15.07
C PHE A 85 3.30 11.68 15.11
N ARG A 86 3.60 10.53 14.51
CA ARG A 86 4.96 9.97 14.43
C ARG A 86 6.03 10.95 13.91
N PRO A 87 5.81 11.75 12.83
CA PRO A 87 6.81 12.72 12.39
C PRO A 87 7.01 13.86 13.39
N LEU A 88 5.95 14.27 14.10
CA LEU A 88 6.03 15.32 15.12
C LEU A 88 6.84 14.87 16.33
N VAL A 89 6.65 13.63 16.79
CA VAL A 89 7.40 13.05 17.91
C VAL A 89 8.89 12.91 17.55
N LEU A 90 9.20 12.49 16.32
CA LEU A 90 10.58 12.42 15.83
C LEU A 90 11.23 13.80 15.79
N ALA A 91 10.56 14.81 15.24
CA ALA A 91 11.07 16.18 15.20
C ALA A 91 11.29 16.75 16.62
N ALA A 92 10.36 16.53 17.54
CA ALA A 92 10.48 16.97 18.92
C ALA A 92 11.67 16.32 19.64
N SER A 93 11.93 15.04 19.38
CA SER A 93 13.08 14.33 19.98
C SER A 93 14.42 14.92 19.54
N VAL A 94 14.58 15.25 18.27
CA VAL A 94 15.81 15.86 17.72
C VAL A 94 16.00 17.28 18.26
N ALA A 95 14.92 18.07 18.34
CA ALA A 95 15.00 19.40 18.92
C ALA A 95 15.41 19.36 20.41
N ALA A 96 14.87 18.41 21.17
CA ALA A 96 15.17 18.24 22.58
C ALA A 96 16.64 17.85 22.84
N THR A 97 17.22 16.96 22.02
CA THR A 97 18.63 16.57 22.16
C THR A 97 19.58 17.72 21.86
N ILE A 98 19.29 18.51 20.81
CA ILE A 98 20.06 19.70 20.47
C ILE A 98 19.98 20.73 21.62
N ALA A 99 18.77 20.99 22.12
CA ALA A 99 18.58 21.94 23.22
C ALA A 99 19.31 21.50 24.50
N LEU A 100 19.25 20.21 24.85
CA LEU A 100 20.00 19.67 25.99
C LEU A 100 21.52 19.84 25.80
N GLY A 101 22.03 19.55 24.60
CA GLY A 101 23.45 19.72 24.29
C GLY A 101 23.92 21.17 24.44
N ILE A 102 23.12 22.13 23.96
CA ILE A 102 23.41 23.56 24.12
C ILE A 102 23.41 23.97 25.59
N LEU A 103 22.43 23.51 26.37
CA LEU A 103 22.35 23.80 27.80
C LEU A 103 23.57 23.29 28.56
N ILE A 104 23.94 22.03 28.35
CA ILE A 104 25.11 21.42 29.01
C ILE A 104 26.40 22.14 28.59
N GLY A 105 26.56 22.43 27.29
CA GLY A 105 27.72 23.18 26.78
C GLY A 105 27.85 24.57 27.38
N SER A 106 26.73 25.29 27.53
CA SER A 106 26.72 26.63 28.12
C SER A 106 27.13 26.65 29.60
N LEU A 107 26.75 25.61 30.35
CA LEU A 107 27.15 25.47 31.76
C LEU A 107 28.67 25.22 31.89
N TYR A 108 29.24 24.41 30.98
CA TYR A 108 30.68 24.17 30.95
C TYR A 108 31.48 25.43 30.58
N GLN A 109 31.01 26.20 29.60
CA GLN A 109 31.68 27.44 29.17
C GLN A 109 31.63 28.54 30.23
N ASN A 110 30.53 28.66 30.97
CA ASN A 110 30.42 29.61 32.07
C ASN A 110 31.28 29.22 33.28
N GLY A 111 31.52 27.91 33.50
CA GLY A 111 32.48 27.41 34.49
C GLY A 111 33.92 27.73 34.13
N THR A 112 34.30 27.60 32.85
CA THR A 112 35.66 27.90 32.38
C THR A 112 35.92 29.40 32.22
N LEU A 113 34.94 30.22 31.83
CA LEU A 113 35.09 31.68 31.77
C LEU A 113 35.22 32.32 33.17
N LYS A 114 34.52 31.78 34.19
CA LYS A 114 34.65 32.24 35.57
C LYS A 114 35.97 31.78 36.23
N ALA A 115 36.51 30.64 35.82
CA ALA A 115 37.82 30.15 36.26
C ALA A 115 39.00 30.84 35.52
N SER A 116 38.86 31.11 34.22
CA SER A 116 39.90 31.72 33.39
C SER A 116 40.00 33.24 33.58
N GLY A 117 38.91 33.94 33.88
CA GLY A 117 38.93 35.39 34.12
C GLY A 117 39.46 35.80 35.50
N SER A 118 39.46 34.89 36.49
CA SER A 118 39.91 35.19 37.86
C SER A 118 41.33 34.72 38.16
N ALA A 119 41.85 33.73 37.41
CA ALA A 119 43.20 33.20 37.64
C ALA A 119 44.29 34.08 36.98
N ASP A 120 44.03 34.66 35.81
CA ASP A 120 45.03 35.44 35.07
C ASP A 120 45.12 36.91 35.52
N MET A 121 44.13 37.42 36.25
CA MET A 121 44.13 38.78 36.82
C MET A 121 44.74 38.85 38.23
N ALA A 122 45.04 37.71 38.85
CA ALA A 122 45.61 37.62 40.20
C ALA A 122 47.16 37.66 40.22
N PHE A 123 47.81 37.73 39.06
CA PHE A 123 49.27 37.65 38.95
C PHE A 123 49.96 38.94 38.48
N ILE A 124 49.22 40.05 38.34
CA ILE A 124 49.81 41.36 38.10
C ILE A 124 49.58 42.20 39.36
N ASP A 125 50.38 41.93 40.40
CA ASP A 125 50.49 42.79 41.57
C ASP A 125 51.52 43.90 41.27
N ASP A 126 51.02 45.00 40.72
CA ASP A 126 51.79 46.21 40.38
C ASP A 126 52.40 46.90 41.62
N ALA A 127 52.01 46.47 42.84
CA ALA A 127 52.52 47.02 44.10
C ALA A 127 53.99 46.64 44.38
N SER A 128 54.54 45.63 43.68
CA SER A 128 55.93 45.20 43.91
C SER A 128 56.98 46.03 43.18
N LEU A 129 56.61 46.78 42.13
CA LEU A 129 57.56 47.57 41.32
C LEU A 129 57.91 48.93 41.93
N GLU A 130 57.09 49.50 42.83
CA GLU A 130 57.43 50.77 43.48
C GLU A 130 58.46 50.64 44.62
N SER A 131 58.62 49.44 45.22
CA SER A 131 59.54 49.23 46.34
C SER A 131 61.02 49.13 45.93
N ILE A 132 61.33 48.84 44.66
CA ILE A 132 62.72 48.68 44.19
C ILE A 132 63.40 50.06 43.99
N HIS A 133 62.61 51.11 43.73
CA HIS A 133 63.15 52.46 43.58
C HIS A 133 63.56 53.13 44.92
N LEU A 134 63.15 52.56 46.07
CA LEU A 134 63.46 53.14 47.39
C LEU A 134 64.73 52.56 48.04
N LEU A 135 65.34 51.53 47.45
CA LEU A 135 66.56 50.87 47.96
C LEU A 135 67.81 51.16 47.12
N THR A 136 67.72 52.03 46.11
CA THR A 136 68.86 52.39 45.23
C THR A 136 69.28 53.86 45.34
N SER A 137 68.73 54.61 46.29
CA SER A 137 69.19 55.96 46.64
C SER A 137 69.77 56.00 48.04
N GLU A 138 70.92 55.37 48.22
CA GLU A 138 71.98 55.79 49.17
C GLU A 138 73.34 55.47 48.56
#